data_AF-A0A166IYX3-F1
#
_entry.id   AF-A0A166IYX3-F1
#
_cell.length_a   1.000
_cell.length_b   1.000
_cell.length_c   1.000
_cell.angle_alpha   90.00
_cell.angle_beta   90.00
_cell.angle_gamma   90.00
#
_symmetry.space_group_name_H-M   'P 1'
#
loop_
_entity.id
_entity.type
_entity.pdbx_description
1 polymer ?
#
loop_
_entity_poly.entity_id
_entity_poly.type
_entity_poly.pdbx_seq_one_letter_code
_entity_poly.pdbx_strand_id
1 'polypeptide(L)'
;MSLNNLSNRLLDIGRQEDALIAIQEALGLYRALATERPAAYNAHLAMSLNNMSNCSSDLGRREDALTAMQESLNLRRALAAERPAAFNADLAMSLNNMSNRLSDFGRQEDALTAIRDALSLYRALAAERPAAYNAHLAMSLNNISLRLSDLGSQEDALTAIQEALGLYRTLATERPAAFNANLAGSLSDMSDDLADLGKQEEALTAIREALDVGRQEEALTVMEEALSLNGEIENC
;
A
#
# COMPACT_ATOMS: atom_id res chain seq x y z
N MET A 1 -3.60 -7.37 -21.44
CA MET A 1 -3.55 -6.03 -20.79
C MET A 1 -4.86 -5.27 -20.95
N SER A 2 -5.49 -5.27 -22.13
CA SER A 2 -6.77 -4.57 -22.37
C SER A 2 -7.90 -4.96 -21.41
N LEU A 3 -8.09 -6.24 -21.11
CA LEU A 3 -9.17 -6.70 -20.20
C LEU A 3 -8.95 -6.30 -18.73
N ASN A 4 -7.71 -6.33 -18.24
CA ASN A 4 -7.39 -5.85 -16.89
C ASN A 4 -7.66 -4.34 -16.75
N ASN A 5 -7.29 -3.58 -17.78
CA ASN A 5 -7.56 -2.14 -17.80
C ASN A 5 -9.06 -1.85 -17.92
N LEU A 6 -9.79 -2.63 -18.72
CA LEU A 6 -11.25 -2.54 -18.83
C LEU A 6 -11.91 -2.81 -17.47
N SER A 7 -11.51 -3.88 -16.78
CA SER A 7 -12.01 -4.21 -15.44
C SER A 7 -11.80 -3.06 -14.46
N ASN A 8 -10.60 -2.47 -14.43
CA ASN A 8 -10.33 -1.34 -13.53
C ASN A 8 -11.24 -0.13 -13.87
N ARG A 9 -11.41 0.19 -15.17
CA ARG A 9 -12.31 1.27 -15.59
C ARG A 9 -13.77 1.01 -15.25
N LEU A 10 -14.21 -0.25 -15.28
CA LEU A 10 -15.56 -0.63 -14.88
C LEU A 10 -15.76 -0.50 -13.37
N LEU A 11 -14.75 -0.84 -12.56
CA LEU A 11 -14.75 -0.58 -11.11
C LEU A 11 -14.84 0.91 -10.81
N ASP A 12 -14.05 1.75 -11.49
CA ASP A 12 -14.04 3.21 -11.31
C ASP A 12 -15.45 3.85 -11.50
N ILE A 13 -16.29 3.25 -12.35
CA ILE A 13 -17.66 3.73 -12.64
C ILE A 13 -18.76 2.92 -11.95
N GLY A 14 -18.40 2.09 -10.97
CA GLY A 14 -19.35 1.33 -10.14
C GLY A 14 -20.00 0.12 -10.83
N ARG A 15 -19.48 -0.34 -11.98
CA ARG A 15 -19.98 -1.51 -12.71
C ARG A 15 -19.25 -2.78 -12.28
N GLN A 16 -19.45 -3.15 -11.02
CA GLN A 16 -18.69 -4.21 -10.34
C GLN A 16 -18.90 -5.60 -10.97
N GLU A 17 -20.12 -5.95 -11.38
CA GLU A 17 -20.40 -7.23 -12.05
C GLU A 17 -19.75 -7.32 -13.44
N ASP A 18 -19.76 -6.23 -14.21
CA ASP A 18 -19.11 -6.19 -15.52
C ASP A 18 -17.58 -6.25 -15.40
N ALA A 19 -17.03 -5.60 -14.37
CA ALA A 19 -15.62 -5.73 -14.02
C ALA A 19 -15.26 -7.18 -13.69
N LEU A 20 -16.12 -7.88 -12.94
CA LEU A 20 -15.94 -9.29 -12.59
C LEU A 20 -15.92 -10.18 -13.84
N ILE A 21 -16.80 -9.94 -14.80
CA ILE A 21 -16.82 -10.69 -16.07
C ILE A 21 -15.51 -10.46 -16.84
N ALA A 22 -15.11 -9.18 -17.01
CA ALA A 22 -13.89 -8.84 -17.75
C ALA A 22 -12.63 -9.46 -17.12
N ILE A 23 -12.55 -9.50 -15.79
CA ILE A 23 -11.40 -10.09 -15.11
C ILE A 23 -11.41 -11.63 -15.16
N GLN A 24 -12.59 -12.27 -15.12
CA GLN A 24 -12.71 -13.72 -15.30
C GLN A 24 -12.26 -14.15 -16.70
N GLU A 25 -12.61 -13.39 -17.74
CA GLU A 25 -12.11 -13.62 -19.11
C GLU A 25 -10.59 -13.46 -19.19
N ALA A 26 -10.05 -12.39 -18.60
CA ALA A 26 -8.61 -12.16 -18.54
C ALA A 26 -7.89 -13.34 -17.85
N LEU A 27 -8.42 -13.82 -16.73
CA LEU A 27 -7.89 -14.96 -16.00
C LEU A 27 -7.90 -16.24 -16.82
N GLY A 28 -9.00 -16.53 -17.52
CA GLY A 28 -9.09 -17.70 -18.41
C GLY A 28 -7.99 -17.69 -19.47
N LEU A 29 -7.80 -16.56 -20.15
CA LEU A 29 -6.76 -16.38 -21.16
C LEU A 29 -5.36 -16.50 -20.56
N TYR A 30 -5.09 -15.81 -19.44
CA TYR A 30 -3.76 -15.83 -18.84
C TYR A 30 -3.41 -17.16 -18.20
N ARG A 31 -4.38 -17.93 -17.69
CA ARG A 31 -4.15 -19.31 -17.22
C ARG A 31 -3.74 -20.21 -18.38
N ALA A 32 -4.46 -20.18 -19.49
CA ALA A 32 -4.11 -20.98 -20.67
C ALA A 32 -2.71 -20.62 -21.19
N LEU A 33 -2.41 -19.32 -21.31
CA LEU A 33 -1.11 -18.84 -21.77
C LEU A 33 0.03 -19.16 -20.77
N ALA A 34 -0.25 -19.12 -19.46
CA ALA A 34 0.72 -19.48 -18.43
C ALA A 34 1.03 -20.99 -18.40
N THR A 35 0.06 -21.85 -18.76
CA THR A 35 0.33 -23.28 -18.95
C THR A 35 1.32 -23.53 -20.09
N GLU A 36 1.19 -22.80 -21.20
CA GLU A 36 2.07 -22.97 -22.36
C GLU A 36 3.43 -22.25 -22.19
N ARG A 37 3.42 -21.06 -21.59
CA ARG A 37 4.58 -20.15 -21.50
C ARG A 37 4.63 -19.46 -20.14
N PRO A 38 4.91 -20.19 -19.05
CA PRO A 38 4.83 -19.68 -17.69
C PRO A 38 5.74 -18.47 -17.46
N ALA A 39 6.98 -18.51 -17.95
CA ALA A 39 7.95 -17.41 -17.79
C ALA A 39 7.51 -16.08 -18.44
N ALA A 40 6.61 -16.11 -19.42
CA ALA A 40 6.10 -14.91 -20.09
C ALA A 40 4.80 -14.39 -19.46
N TYR A 41 3.94 -15.29 -18.96
CA TYR A 41 2.58 -14.93 -18.58
C TYR A 41 2.27 -15.04 -17.09
N ASN A 42 3.10 -15.70 -16.28
CA ASN A 42 2.85 -15.81 -14.83
C ASN A 42 2.75 -14.43 -14.15
N ALA A 43 3.54 -13.44 -14.58
CA ALA A 43 3.45 -12.08 -14.05
C ALA A 43 2.09 -11.43 -14.38
N HIS A 44 1.61 -11.63 -15.61
CA HIS A 44 0.32 -11.12 -16.06
C HIS A 44 -0.85 -11.85 -15.39
N LEU A 45 -0.72 -13.16 -15.18
CA LEU A 45 -1.68 -13.96 -14.44
C LEU A 45 -1.77 -13.48 -12.99
N ALA A 46 -0.64 -13.30 -12.31
CA ALA A 46 -0.60 -12.76 -10.94
C ALA A 46 -1.26 -11.37 -10.85
N MET A 47 -0.99 -10.48 -11.79
CA MET A 47 -1.67 -9.17 -11.84
C MET A 47 -3.19 -9.31 -12.01
N SER A 48 -3.65 -10.22 -12.88
CA SER A 48 -5.08 -10.43 -13.11
C SER A 48 -5.77 -11.03 -11.88
N LEU A 49 -5.08 -11.93 -11.16
CA LEU A 49 -5.55 -12.51 -9.90
C LEU A 49 -5.63 -11.46 -8.77
N ASN A 50 -4.69 -10.52 -8.72
CA ASN A 50 -4.76 -9.39 -7.79
C ASN A 50 -6.01 -8.51 -8.04
N ASN A 51 -6.29 -8.20 -9.31
CA ASN A 51 -7.46 -7.41 -9.68
C ASN A 51 -8.77 -8.17 -9.41
N MET A 52 -8.80 -9.48 -9.66
CA MET A 52 -9.93 -10.34 -9.28
C MET A 52 -10.16 -10.29 -7.77
N SER A 53 -9.08 -10.34 -6.99
CA SER A 53 -9.18 -10.23 -5.53
C SER A 53 -9.75 -8.88 -5.09
N ASN A 54 -9.37 -7.76 -5.73
CA ASN A 54 -9.96 -6.45 -5.47
C ASN A 54 -11.47 -6.47 -5.75
N CYS A 55 -11.84 -6.86 -6.98
CA CYS A 55 -13.22 -6.88 -7.43
C CYS A 55 -14.10 -7.78 -6.55
N SER A 56 -13.62 -8.95 -6.17
CA SER A 56 -14.33 -9.85 -5.26
C SER A 56 -14.49 -9.24 -3.86
N SER A 57 -13.48 -8.52 -3.37
CA SER A 57 -13.57 -7.82 -2.07
C SER A 57 -14.64 -6.74 -2.10
N ASP A 58 -14.67 -5.92 -3.15
CA ASP A 58 -15.65 -4.83 -3.33
C ASP A 58 -17.10 -5.36 -3.44
N LEU A 59 -17.26 -6.58 -3.95
CA LEU A 59 -18.52 -7.31 -4.02
C LEU A 59 -18.87 -8.08 -2.74
N GLY A 60 -18.07 -7.96 -1.67
CA GLY A 60 -18.26 -8.70 -0.41
C GLY A 60 -17.97 -10.20 -0.50
N ARG A 61 -17.39 -10.68 -1.61
CA ARG A 61 -17.02 -12.09 -1.84
C ARG A 61 -15.65 -12.39 -1.25
N ARG A 62 -15.62 -12.40 0.07
CA ARG A 62 -14.40 -12.53 0.88
C ARG A 62 -13.57 -13.78 0.57
N GLU A 63 -14.19 -14.95 0.44
CA GLU A 63 -13.47 -16.20 0.16
C GLU A 63 -12.84 -16.17 -1.23
N ASP A 64 -13.59 -15.74 -2.25
CA ASP A 64 -13.08 -15.57 -3.62
C ASP A 64 -11.89 -14.60 -3.66
N ALA A 65 -11.99 -13.50 -2.91
CA ALA A 65 -10.92 -12.51 -2.80
C ALA A 65 -9.64 -13.13 -2.21
N LEU A 66 -9.77 -13.89 -1.11
CA LEU A 66 -8.65 -14.56 -0.47
C LEU A 66 -8.01 -15.62 -1.37
N THR A 67 -8.81 -16.43 -2.06
CA THR A 67 -8.30 -17.45 -2.99
C THR A 67 -7.51 -16.82 -4.13
N ALA A 68 -8.07 -15.80 -4.78
CA ALA A 68 -7.40 -15.11 -5.90
C ALA A 68 -6.09 -14.43 -5.44
N MET A 69 -6.10 -13.83 -4.26
CA MET A 69 -4.91 -13.22 -3.67
C MET A 69 -3.81 -14.25 -3.37
N GLN A 70 -4.16 -15.39 -2.77
CA GLN A 70 -3.19 -16.43 -2.44
C GLN A 70 -2.55 -17.04 -3.70
N GLU A 71 -3.33 -17.25 -4.77
CA GLU A 71 -2.82 -17.70 -6.07
C GLU A 71 -1.86 -16.68 -6.68
N SER A 72 -2.23 -15.39 -6.66
CA SER A 72 -1.36 -14.29 -7.10
C SER A 72 -0.03 -14.27 -6.35
N LEU A 73 -0.07 -14.39 -5.02
CA LEU A 73 1.11 -14.35 -4.18
C LEU A 73 2.03 -15.54 -4.44
N ASN A 74 1.49 -16.74 -4.63
CA ASN A 74 2.28 -17.93 -4.95
C ASN A 74 3.02 -17.76 -6.28
N LEU A 75 2.37 -17.20 -7.30
CA LEU A 75 3.01 -16.89 -8.58
C LEU A 75 4.11 -15.83 -8.41
N ARG A 76 3.87 -14.76 -7.64
CA ARG A 76 4.88 -13.72 -7.37
C ARG A 76 6.06 -14.24 -6.57
N ARG A 77 5.85 -15.14 -5.60
CA ARG A 77 6.93 -15.82 -4.87
C ARG A 77 7.79 -16.68 -5.80
N ALA A 78 7.17 -17.45 -6.70
CA ALA A 78 7.90 -18.23 -7.69
C ALA A 78 8.73 -17.32 -8.63
N LEU A 79 8.12 -16.24 -9.13
CA LEU A 79 8.80 -15.26 -9.99
C LEU A 79 9.97 -14.56 -9.28
N ALA A 80 9.79 -14.17 -8.01
CA ALA A 80 10.83 -13.56 -7.20
C ALA A 80 11.97 -14.54 -6.88
N ALA A 81 11.67 -15.82 -6.65
CA ALA A 81 12.70 -16.85 -6.46
C ALA A 81 13.57 -17.04 -7.72
N GLU A 82 12.96 -16.97 -8.91
CA GLU A 82 13.70 -17.10 -10.18
C GLU A 82 14.43 -15.81 -10.59
N ARG A 83 13.81 -14.65 -10.39
CA ARG A 83 14.34 -13.34 -10.82
C ARG A 83 14.10 -12.27 -9.74
N PRO A 84 14.85 -12.31 -8.62
CA PRO A 84 14.63 -11.44 -7.47
C PRO A 84 14.65 -9.95 -7.84
N ALA A 85 15.65 -9.53 -8.63
CA ALA A 85 15.81 -8.14 -9.03
C ALA A 85 14.63 -7.58 -9.86
N ALA A 86 13.89 -8.45 -10.55
CA ALA A 86 12.74 -8.04 -11.37
C ALA A 86 11.43 -8.03 -10.57
N PHE A 87 11.27 -8.94 -9.59
CA PHE A 87 9.97 -9.20 -8.98
C PHE A 87 9.90 -8.99 -7.46
N ASN A 88 11.01 -8.72 -6.76
CA ASN A 88 10.97 -8.50 -5.31
C ASN A 88 10.12 -7.29 -4.92
N ALA A 89 10.20 -6.18 -5.68
CA ALA A 89 9.38 -5.00 -5.42
C ALA A 89 7.88 -5.31 -5.59
N ASP A 90 7.57 -6.03 -6.65
CA ASP A 90 6.23 -6.51 -6.98
C ASP A 90 5.68 -7.47 -5.92
N LEU A 91 6.51 -8.36 -5.41
CA LEU A 91 6.17 -9.30 -4.33
C LEU A 91 5.92 -8.54 -3.02
N ALA A 92 6.80 -7.61 -2.66
CA ALA A 92 6.69 -6.81 -1.44
C ALA A 92 5.38 -6.00 -1.41
N MET A 93 5.03 -5.34 -2.52
CA MET A 93 3.78 -4.61 -2.65
C MET A 93 2.55 -5.52 -2.48
N SER A 94 2.60 -6.72 -3.05
CA SER A 94 1.50 -7.67 -2.97
C SER A 94 1.31 -8.23 -1.55
N LEU A 95 2.42 -8.49 -0.85
CA LEU A 95 2.41 -8.89 0.55
C LEU A 95 1.86 -7.80 1.47
N ASN A 96 2.22 -6.54 1.24
CA ASN A 96 1.66 -5.41 1.97
C ASN A 96 0.14 -5.31 1.79
N ASN A 97 -0.33 -5.39 0.53
CA ASN A 97 -1.77 -5.36 0.23
C ASN A 97 -2.51 -6.57 0.82
N MET A 98 -1.85 -7.73 0.87
CA MET A 98 -2.40 -8.93 1.49
C MET A 98 -2.53 -8.77 3.01
N SER A 99 -1.56 -8.15 3.67
CA SER A 99 -1.66 -7.83 5.10
C SER A 99 -2.90 -7.02 5.41
N ASN A 100 -3.13 -5.93 4.67
CA ASN A 100 -4.29 -5.07 4.89
C ASN A 100 -5.61 -5.84 4.76
N ARG A 101 -5.77 -6.63 3.68
CA ARG A 101 -7.01 -7.41 3.51
C ARG A 101 -7.18 -8.53 4.51
N LEU A 102 -6.09 -9.20 4.90
CA LEU A 102 -6.16 -10.20 5.96
C LEU A 102 -6.63 -9.57 7.28
N SER A 103 -6.17 -8.36 7.58
CA SER A 103 -6.60 -7.60 8.75
C SER A 103 -8.07 -7.13 8.66
N ASP A 104 -8.52 -6.64 7.50
CA ASP A 104 -9.95 -6.31 7.26
C ASP A 104 -10.85 -7.52 7.47
N PHE A 105 -10.28 -8.71 7.21
CA PHE A 105 -10.91 -9.99 7.42
C PHE A 105 -10.72 -10.54 8.85
N GLY A 106 -10.01 -9.84 9.74
CA GLY A 106 -9.77 -10.29 11.11
C GLY A 106 -8.81 -11.48 11.24
N ARG A 107 -8.01 -11.76 10.20
CA ARG A 107 -6.92 -12.74 10.22
C ARG A 107 -5.61 -12.05 10.64
N GLN A 108 -5.55 -11.57 11.87
CA GLN A 108 -4.50 -10.65 12.31
C GLN A 108 -3.09 -11.26 12.30
N GLU A 109 -2.93 -12.53 12.69
CA GLU A 109 -1.64 -13.21 12.69
C GLU A 109 -1.09 -13.46 11.27
N ASP A 110 -1.99 -13.77 10.33
CA ASP A 110 -1.64 -13.94 8.92
C ASP A 110 -1.28 -12.59 8.30
N ALA A 111 -1.99 -11.52 8.67
CA ALA A 111 -1.68 -10.16 8.25
C ALA A 111 -0.28 -9.75 8.75
N LEU A 112 0.01 -9.99 10.03
CA LEU A 112 1.31 -9.71 10.62
C LEU A 112 2.45 -10.49 9.93
N THR A 113 2.21 -11.75 9.58
CA THR A 113 3.16 -12.55 8.80
C THR A 113 3.42 -11.92 7.43
N ALA A 114 2.36 -11.56 6.70
CA ALA A 114 2.46 -10.98 5.37
C ALA A 114 3.22 -9.65 5.37
N ILE A 115 2.95 -8.75 6.33
CA ILE A 115 3.66 -7.46 6.39
C ILE A 115 5.12 -7.61 6.83
N ARG A 116 5.47 -8.61 7.65
CA ARG A 116 6.87 -8.92 7.98
C ARG A 116 7.67 -9.37 6.75
N ASP A 117 7.07 -10.20 5.90
CA ASP A 117 7.68 -10.61 4.63
C ASP A 117 7.87 -9.39 3.71
N ALA A 118 6.85 -8.53 3.59
CA ALA A 118 6.92 -7.30 2.79
C ALA A 118 8.03 -6.37 3.28
N LEU A 119 8.11 -6.14 4.59
CA LEU A 119 9.10 -5.28 5.23
C LEU A 119 10.52 -5.77 4.99
N SER A 120 10.74 -7.09 5.07
CA SER A 120 12.05 -7.70 4.80
C SER A 120 12.52 -7.42 3.38
N LEU A 121 11.62 -7.54 2.39
CA LEU A 121 11.92 -7.21 0.99
C LEU A 121 12.16 -5.71 0.80
N TYR A 122 11.31 -4.85 1.37
CA TYR A 122 11.47 -3.40 1.22
C TYR A 122 12.72 -2.86 1.91
N ARG A 123 13.15 -3.43 3.05
CA ARG A 123 14.44 -3.08 3.67
C ARG A 123 15.62 -3.42 2.76
N ALA A 124 15.62 -4.61 2.13
CA ALA A 124 16.66 -4.97 1.17
C ALA A 124 16.66 -4.04 -0.05
N LEU A 125 15.50 -3.76 -0.62
CA LEU A 125 15.34 -2.86 -1.77
C LEU A 125 15.75 -1.42 -1.46
N ALA A 126 15.38 -0.91 -0.28
CA ALA A 126 15.74 0.43 0.18
C ALA A 126 17.24 0.56 0.48
N ALA A 127 17.88 -0.49 0.99
CA ALA A 127 19.34 -0.50 1.17
C ALA A 127 20.10 -0.34 -0.16
N GLU A 128 19.57 -0.91 -1.25
CA GLU A 128 20.17 -0.79 -2.59
C GLU A 128 19.76 0.50 -3.31
N ARG A 129 18.50 0.92 -3.19
CA ARG A 129 17.92 2.06 -3.93
C ARG A 129 17.00 2.89 -3.03
N PRO A 130 17.56 3.67 -2.08
CA PRO A 130 16.78 4.40 -1.08
C PRO A 130 15.73 5.33 -1.70
N ALA A 131 16.12 6.12 -2.71
CA ALA A 131 15.24 7.09 -3.36
C ALA A 131 13.99 6.45 -4.02
N ALA A 132 14.09 5.19 -4.44
CA ALA A 132 12.99 4.46 -5.08
C ALA A 132 12.06 3.78 -4.05
N TYR A 133 12.61 3.31 -2.93
CA TYR A 133 11.90 2.39 -2.04
C TYR A 133 11.69 2.89 -0.61
N ASN A 134 12.30 3.99 -0.17
CA ASN A 134 12.08 4.52 1.18
C ASN A 134 10.62 4.87 1.44
N ALA A 135 9.89 5.38 0.45
CA ALA A 135 8.45 5.65 0.58
C ALA A 135 7.64 4.36 0.82
N HIS A 136 7.97 3.29 0.11
CA HIS A 136 7.31 2.00 0.27
C HIS A 136 7.70 1.31 1.58
N LEU A 137 8.95 1.48 2.00
CA LEU A 137 9.44 1.01 3.30
C LEU A 137 8.71 1.73 4.45
N ALA A 138 8.59 3.06 4.39
CA ALA A 138 7.87 3.85 5.38
C ALA A 138 6.40 3.42 5.49
N MET A 139 5.73 3.23 4.36
CA MET A 139 4.35 2.72 4.33
C MET A 139 4.24 1.32 4.97
N SER A 140 5.19 0.43 4.68
CA SER A 140 5.17 -0.93 5.24
C SER A 140 5.45 -0.94 6.75
N LEU A 141 6.29 -0.01 7.23
CA LEU A 141 6.57 0.22 8.65
C LEU A 141 5.34 0.77 9.40
N ASN A 142 4.59 1.69 8.78
CA ASN A 142 3.30 2.14 9.32
C ASN A 142 2.32 0.97 9.45
N ASN A 143 2.17 0.19 8.38
CA ASN A 143 1.23 -0.93 8.37
C ASN A 143 1.59 -2.01 9.39
N ILE A 144 2.87 -2.34 9.58
CA ILE A 144 3.25 -3.31 10.62
C ILE A 144 3.02 -2.76 12.02
N SER A 145 3.21 -1.46 12.27
CA SER A 145 2.84 -0.82 13.54
C SER A 145 1.35 -1.03 13.85
N LEU A 146 0.47 -0.72 12.89
CA LEU A 146 -0.97 -0.95 13.04
C LEU A 146 -1.29 -2.42 13.36
N ARG A 147 -0.67 -3.38 12.67
CA ARG A 147 -0.90 -4.81 12.95
C ARG A 147 -0.36 -5.26 14.32
N LEU A 148 0.73 -4.67 14.78
CA LEU A 148 1.26 -4.94 16.11
C LEU A 148 0.35 -4.36 17.20
N SER A 149 -0.17 -3.15 16.97
CA SER A 149 -1.11 -2.48 17.88
C SER A 149 -2.43 -3.26 18.01
N ASP A 150 -2.98 -3.74 16.89
CA ASP A 150 -4.17 -4.62 16.85
C ASP A 150 -4.00 -5.91 17.68
N LEU A 151 -2.75 -6.38 17.80
CA LEU A 151 -2.39 -7.59 18.54
C LEU A 151 -1.90 -7.30 19.97
N GLY A 152 -1.95 -6.05 20.43
CA GLY A 152 -1.55 -5.67 21.78
C GLY A 152 -0.02 -5.64 22.00
N SER A 153 0.78 -5.58 20.94
CA SER A 153 2.25 -5.46 20.99
C SER A 153 2.70 -3.99 20.85
N GLN A 154 2.37 -3.17 21.85
CA GLN A 154 2.34 -1.70 21.72
C GLN A 154 3.76 -1.10 21.67
N GLU A 155 4.72 -1.68 22.39
CA GLU A 155 6.12 -1.26 22.31
C GLU A 155 6.75 -1.56 20.93
N ASP A 156 6.41 -2.70 20.34
CA ASP A 156 6.88 -3.07 19.01
C ASP A 156 6.21 -2.18 17.93
N ALA A 157 4.92 -1.88 18.11
CA ALA A 157 4.18 -0.95 17.27
C ALA A 157 4.82 0.44 17.29
N LEU A 158 5.10 0.96 18.49
CA LEU A 158 5.76 2.25 18.69
C LEU A 158 7.15 2.30 18.04
N THR A 159 7.91 1.21 18.12
CA THR A 159 9.23 1.12 17.47
C THR A 159 9.10 1.22 15.94
N ALA A 160 8.14 0.49 15.36
CA ALA A 160 7.93 0.48 13.92
C ALA A 160 7.43 1.83 13.38
N ILE A 161 6.48 2.48 14.06
CA ILE A 161 5.96 3.79 13.63
C ILE A 161 7.02 4.88 13.73
N GLN A 162 7.90 4.83 14.73
CA GLN A 162 9.03 5.76 14.85
C GLN A 162 10.01 5.63 13.68
N GLU A 163 10.29 4.41 13.21
CA GLU A 163 11.11 4.18 12.00
C GLU A 163 10.40 4.74 10.76
N ALA A 164 9.08 4.52 10.62
CA ALA A 164 8.27 5.07 9.52
C ALA A 164 8.32 6.60 9.49
N LEU A 165 8.12 7.24 10.64
CA LEU A 165 8.16 8.70 10.81
C LEU A 165 9.52 9.28 10.44
N GLY A 166 10.62 8.61 10.79
CA GLY A 166 11.96 9.03 10.37
C GLY A 166 12.07 9.15 8.84
N LEU A 167 11.61 8.13 8.12
CA LEU A 167 11.60 8.12 6.65
C LEU A 167 10.62 9.16 6.08
N TYR A 168 9.41 9.25 6.62
CA TYR A 168 8.40 10.20 6.14
C TYR A 168 8.83 11.65 6.37
N ARG A 169 9.52 11.98 7.46
CA ARG A 169 10.08 13.33 7.67
C ARG A 169 11.12 13.70 6.61
N THR A 170 12.02 12.78 6.25
CA THR A 170 12.98 13.00 5.15
C THR A 170 12.24 13.19 3.82
N LEU A 171 11.29 12.32 3.51
CA LEU A 171 10.51 12.38 2.26
C LEU A 171 9.65 13.65 2.15
N ALA A 172 9.01 14.07 3.24
CA ALA A 172 8.21 15.29 3.33
C ALA A 172 9.08 16.55 3.19
N THR A 173 10.33 16.52 3.66
CA THR A 173 11.27 17.63 3.43
C THR A 173 11.60 17.79 1.94
N GLU A 174 11.75 16.67 1.22
CA GLU A 174 12.07 16.68 -0.22
C GLU A 174 10.86 16.97 -1.09
N ARG A 175 9.70 16.40 -0.75
CA ARG A 175 8.46 16.43 -1.53
C ARG A 175 7.24 16.57 -0.60
N PRO A 176 7.02 17.77 -0.01
CA PRO A 176 5.97 17.97 1.00
C PRO A 176 4.58 17.57 0.50
N ALA A 177 4.19 18.04 -0.69
CA ALA A 177 2.87 17.75 -1.27
C ALA A 177 2.62 16.24 -1.50
N ALA A 178 3.66 15.43 -1.62
CA ALA A 178 3.51 13.99 -1.84
C ALA A 178 3.46 13.18 -0.53
N PHE A 179 3.98 13.71 0.59
CA PHE A 179 4.22 12.91 1.80
C PHE A 179 3.73 13.55 3.10
N ASN A 180 3.31 14.81 3.12
CA ASN A 180 2.77 15.45 4.33
C ASN A 180 1.53 14.71 4.86
N ALA A 181 0.61 14.31 3.98
CA ALA A 181 -0.55 13.52 4.36
C ALA A 181 -0.16 12.18 5.02
N ASN A 182 0.85 11.49 4.47
CA ASN A 182 1.35 10.25 5.07
C ASN A 182 2.02 10.50 6.42
N LEU A 183 2.85 11.54 6.53
CA LEU A 183 3.51 11.92 7.78
C LEU A 183 2.48 12.26 8.87
N ALA A 184 1.46 13.05 8.55
CA ALA A 184 0.40 13.41 9.48
C ALA A 184 -0.43 12.19 9.92
N GLY A 185 -0.73 11.28 8.98
CA GLY A 185 -1.37 9.99 9.28
C GLY A 185 -0.55 9.16 10.27
N SER A 186 0.73 8.94 9.98
CA SER A 186 1.63 8.18 10.87
C SER A 186 1.81 8.82 12.26
N LEU A 187 1.78 10.16 12.35
CA LEU A 187 1.84 10.87 13.62
C LEU A 187 0.56 10.68 14.44
N SER A 188 -0.59 10.59 13.76
CA SER A 188 -1.87 10.29 14.39
C SER A 188 -1.89 8.86 14.92
N ASP A 189 -1.44 7.88 14.11
CA ASP A 189 -1.31 6.48 14.53
C ASP A 189 -0.37 6.35 15.75
N MET A 190 0.78 7.06 15.75
CA MET A 190 1.68 7.08 16.91
C MET A 190 1.03 7.71 18.14
N SER A 191 0.19 8.74 17.98
CA SER A 191 -0.53 9.37 19.09
C SER A 191 -1.46 8.36 19.76
N ASP A 192 -2.17 7.56 18.98
CA ASP A 192 -3.09 6.55 19.50
C ASP A 192 -2.33 5.44 20.24
N ASP A 193 -1.24 4.91 19.66
CA ASP A 193 -0.37 3.92 20.31
C ASP A 193 0.21 4.46 21.66
N LEU A 194 0.60 5.73 21.70
CA LEU A 194 1.11 6.37 22.92
C LEU A 194 0.00 6.58 23.97
N ALA A 195 -1.22 6.90 23.54
CA ALA A 195 -2.36 7.06 24.43
C ALA A 195 -2.72 5.73 25.09
N ASP A 196 -2.69 4.63 24.33
CA ASP A 196 -2.92 3.27 24.82
C ASP A 196 -1.84 2.82 25.83
N LEU A 197 -0.60 3.27 25.65
CA LEU A 197 0.49 3.10 26.63
C LEU A 197 0.41 4.04 27.84
N GLY A 198 -0.60 4.91 27.91
CA GLY A 198 -0.77 5.88 29.00
C GLY A 198 0.16 7.09 28.93
N LYS A 199 0.89 7.28 27.82
CA LYS A 199 1.85 8.37 27.61
C LYS A 199 1.18 9.63 27.04
N GLN A 200 0.27 10.19 27.82
CA GLN A 200 -0.66 11.24 27.36
C GLN A 200 0.04 12.52 26.85
N GLU A 201 1.15 12.94 27.46
CA GLU A 201 1.89 14.14 27.02
C GLU A 201 2.60 13.92 25.67
N GLU A 202 3.14 12.72 25.46
CA GLU A 202 3.78 12.34 24.19
C GLU A 202 2.72 12.20 23.08
N ALA A 203 1.58 11.58 23.38
CA ALA A 203 0.45 11.49 22.46
C ALA A 203 -0.04 12.88 22.02
N LEU A 204 -0.25 13.79 22.98
CA LEU A 204 -0.66 15.16 22.70
C LEU A 204 0.36 15.92 21.84
N THR A 205 1.65 15.63 22.01
CA THR A 205 2.71 16.22 21.18
C THR A 205 2.63 15.70 19.75
N ALA A 206 2.46 14.39 19.58
CA ALA A 206 2.36 13.74 18.27
C ALA A 206 1.15 14.26 17.46
N ILE A 207 -0.04 14.33 18.07
CA ILE A 207 -1.23 14.83 17.38
C ILE A 207 -1.14 16.32 17.03
N ARG A 208 -0.43 17.12 17.84
CA ARG A 208 -0.17 18.54 17.50
C ARG A 208 0.74 18.66 16.29
N GLU A 209 1.81 17.86 16.22
CA GLU A 209 2.68 17.81 15.05
C GLU A 209 1.90 17.39 13.80
N ALA A 210 1.02 16.39 13.90
CA ALA A 210 0.17 15.94 12.79
C ALA A 210 -0.69 17.09 12.23
N LEU A 211 -1.34 17.86 13.11
CA LEU A 211 -2.16 19.00 12.73
C LEU A 211 -1.35 20.12 12.08
N ASP A 212 -0.15 20.40 12.58
CA ASP A 212 0.71 21.44 12.00
C ASP A 212 1.21 21.05 10.60
N VAL A 213 1.52 19.76 10.38
CA VAL A 213 1.85 19.23 9.03
C VAL A 213 0.65 19.37 8.08
N GLY A 214 -0.56 19.01 8.53
CA GLY A 214 -1.78 19.14 7.71
C GLY A 214 -2.12 20.60 7.35
N ARG A 215 -1.91 21.55 8.28
CA ARG A 215 -2.10 22.98 8.01
C ARG A 215 -1.12 23.54 6.97
N GLN A 216 0.11 23.02 6.94
CA GLN A 216 1.10 23.42 5.94
C GLN A 216 0.69 22.96 4.54
N GLU A 217 0.05 21.80 4.42
CA GLU A 217 -0.49 21.30 3.15
C GLU A 217 -1.61 22.21 2.62
N GLU A 218 -2.60 22.55 3.44
CA GLU A 218 -3.68 23.47 3.06
C GLU A 218 -3.13 24.83 2.59
N ALA A 219 -2.11 25.36 3.28
CA ALA A 219 -1.47 26.62 2.91
C ALA A 219 -0.69 26.54 1.58
N LEU A 220 -0.02 25.42 1.29
CA LEU A 220 0.68 25.17 0.03
C LEU A 220 -0.31 25.10 -1.14
N THR A 221 -1.42 24.37 -0.99
CA THR A 221 -2.46 24.26 -2.03
C THR A 221 -3.06 25.61 -2.38
N VAL A 222 -3.43 26.42 -1.38
CA VAL A 222 -3.97 27.78 -1.59
C VAL A 222 -2.95 28.68 -2.31
N MET A 223 -1.66 28.55 -2.01
CA MET A 223 -0.60 29.33 -2.67
C MET A 223 -0.41 28.91 -4.13
N GLU A 224 -0.43 27.61 -4.44
CA GLU A 224 -0.32 27.09 -5.81
C GLU A 224 -1.51 27.52 -6.68
N GLU A 225 -2.73 27.44 -6.16
CA GLU A 225 -3.94 27.93 -6.84
C GLU A 225 -3.85 29.43 -7.15
N ALA A 226 -3.41 30.25 -6.17
CA ALA A 226 -3.24 31.68 -6.34
C ALA A 226 -2.19 32.04 -7.41
N LEU A 227 -1.09 31.28 -7.50
CA LEU A 227 -0.06 31.46 -8.52
C LEU A 227 -0.56 31.05 -9.91
N SER A 228 -1.33 29.96 -10.01
CA SER A 228 -1.94 29.52 -11.27
C SER A 228 -2.92 30.56 -11.83
N LEU A 229 -3.76 31.13 -10.97
CA LEU A 229 -4.73 32.18 -11.35
C LEU A 229 -4.04 33.47 -11.85
N ASN A 230 -2.94 33.89 -11.22
CA ASN A 230 -2.20 35.08 -11.69
C ASN A 230 -1.48 34.85 -13.03
N GLY A 231 -0.99 33.64 -13.29
CA GLY A 231 -0.34 33.30 -14.57
C GLY A 231 -1.30 33.28 -15.77
N GLU A 232 -2.59 33.03 -15.55
CA GLU A 232 -3.62 33.11 -16.60
C GLU A 232 -4.03 34.56 -16.89
N ILE A 233 -4.01 35.44 -15.88
CA ILE A 233 -4.35 36.86 -16.02
C ILE A 233 -3.24 37.63 -16.75
N GLU A 234 -1.97 37.29 -16.54
CA GLU A 234 -0.83 37.95 -17.21
C GLU A 234 -0.65 37.54 -18.70
N ASN A 235 -1.33 36.48 -19.15
CA ASN A 235 -1.29 36.00 -20.54
C ASN A 235 -2.53 36.38 -21.37
N CYS A 236 -3.42 37.21 -20.85
CA CYS A 236 -4.56 37.83 -21.56
C CYS A 236 -4.27 39.30 -21.89
#